data_AF-A0A3P7PHR8-F1
#
_entry.id   AF-A0A3P7PHR8-F1
#
_cell.length_a   1.000
_cell.length_b   1.000
_cell.length_c   1.000
_cell.angle_alpha   90.00
_cell.angle_beta   90.00
_cell.angle_gamma   90.00
#
_symmetry.space_group_name_H-M   'P 1'
#
loop_
_entity.id
_entity.type
_entity.pdbx_description
1 polymer ?
#
loop_
_entity_poly.entity_id
_entity_poly.type
_entity_poly.pdbx_seq_one_letter_code
_entity_poly.pdbx_strand_id
1 'polypeptide(L)'
;MKAKNYERVEKLFQRCLIKILNIDLWKLYLQYIKETKCKHPNFKEKMAQAYDFTLDKMGLDLNSYSIWADYITFLRSTQVQGSYAESQKITATRRVYQRAIVTPMLGIETIWRDYCMYENSINPHIAKKFTEERNRDHVNARRVTKEYESITKGLARNMPSVPPQVTPYEVKQVELWKKYIQWEKNNPLKTEDPITITKRGSCL
;
A
#
# COMPACT_ATOMS: atom_id res chain seq x y z
N MET A 1 -5.90 19.34 11.30
CA MET A 1 -4.97 19.90 10.30
C MET A 1 -5.24 21.38 10.03
N LYS A 2 -6.40 21.79 9.48
CA LYS A 2 -6.71 23.20 9.12
C LYS A 2 -6.52 24.24 10.25
N ALA A 3 -6.86 23.87 11.50
CA ALA A 3 -6.70 24.73 12.68
C ALA A 3 -5.36 24.55 13.44
N LYS A 4 -4.39 23.80 12.89
CA LYS A 4 -3.06 23.49 13.49
C LYS A 4 -3.07 22.91 14.92
N ASN A 5 -4.21 22.41 15.41
CA ASN A 5 -4.33 21.73 16.70
C ASN A 5 -3.78 20.29 16.65
N TYR A 6 -2.46 20.15 16.58
CA TYR A 6 -1.80 18.86 16.37
C TYR A 6 -1.98 17.85 17.52
N GLU A 7 -2.08 18.31 18.77
CA GLU A 7 -2.27 17.42 19.93
C GLU A 7 -3.63 16.69 19.89
N ARG A 8 -4.70 17.39 19.50
CA ARG A 8 -6.02 16.78 19.34
C ARG A 8 -6.05 15.81 18.17
N VAL A 9 -5.34 16.12 17.09
CA VAL A 9 -5.20 15.25 15.92
C VAL A 9 -4.49 13.94 16.29
N GLU A 10 -3.42 14.02 17.10
CA GLU A 10 -2.70 12.83 17.58
C GLU A 10 -3.58 11.92 18.44
N LYS A 11 -4.34 12.50 19.38
CA LYS A 11 -5.31 11.75 20.21
C LYS A 11 -6.40 11.09 19.37
N LEU A 12 -6.84 11.72 18.27
CA LEU A 12 -7.79 11.12 17.34
C LEU A 12 -7.17 9.93 16.60
N PHE A 13 -5.96 10.07 16.06
CA PHE A 13 -5.28 8.96 15.40
C PHE A 13 -5.06 7.76 16.33
N GLN A 14 -4.64 7.98 17.58
CA GLN A 14 -4.49 6.91 18.57
C GLN A 14 -5.79 6.13 18.81
N ARG A 15 -6.95 6.80 18.73
CA ARG A 15 -8.26 6.18 18.96
C ARG A 15 -8.77 5.40 17.75
N CYS A 16 -8.57 5.89 16.53
CA CYS A 16 -9.26 5.38 15.34
C CYS A 16 -8.37 4.75 14.27
N LEU A 17 -7.08 5.09 14.19
CA LEU A 17 -6.25 4.75 13.02
C LEU A 17 -6.13 3.23 12.80
N ILE A 18 -5.92 2.47 13.88
CA ILE A 18 -5.79 1.00 13.81
C ILE A 18 -7.16 0.32 13.67
N LYS A 19 -8.24 0.98 14.10
CA LYS A 19 -9.61 0.43 14.06
C LYS A 19 -10.30 0.66 12.72
N ILE A 20 -9.91 1.70 11.99
CA ILE A 20 -10.53 2.12 10.73
C ILE A 20 -9.52 1.95 9.60
N LEU A 21 -9.67 0.90 8.81
CA LEU A 21 -8.85 0.63 7.63
C LEU A 21 -9.36 1.42 6.42
N ASN A 22 -9.33 2.75 6.51
CA ASN A 22 -9.72 3.64 5.43
C ASN A 22 -8.48 4.32 4.80
N ILE A 23 -8.29 4.15 3.50
CA ILE A 23 -7.08 4.62 2.81
C ILE A 23 -6.84 6.14 2.95
N ASP A 24 -7.90 6.94 2.95
CA ASP A 24 -7.79 8.41 3.05
C ASP A 24 -7.40 8.85 4.46
N LEU A 25 -7.85 8.14 5.50
CA LEU A 25 -7.42 8.37 6.88
C LEU A 25 -5.90 8.11 7.04
N TRP A 26 -5.40 7.04 6.44
CA TRP A 26 -3.97 6.70 6.50
C TRP A 26 -3.10 7.66 5.67
N LYS A 27 -3.59 8.16 4.53
CA LYS A 27 -2.95 9.27 3.80
C LYS A 27 -2.89 10.54 4.66
N LEU A 28 -3.97 10.86 5.37
CA LEU A 28 -4.01 12.00 6.28
C LEU A 28 -3.00 11.85 7.44
N TYR A 29 -2.82 10.63 7.96
CA TYR A 29 -1.80 10.31 8.97
C TYR A 29 -0.38 10.57 8.45
N LEU A 30 -0.06 10.11 7.24
CA LEU A 30 1.26 10.36 6.63
C LEU A 30 1.49 11.86 6.41
N GLN A 31 0.47 12.59 5.95
CA GLN A 31 0.53 14.05 5.81
C GLN A 31 0.75 14.75 7.16
N TYR A 32 0.09 14.30 8.23
CA TYR A 32 0.28 14.82 9.58
C TYR A 32 1.72 14.67 10.06
N ILE A 33 2.34 13.50 9.87
CA ILE A 33 3.73 13.27 10.26
C ILE A 33 4.67 14.16 9.43
N LYS A 34 4.43 14.24 8.12
CA LYS A 34 5.20 15.10 7.21
C LYS A 34 5.18 16.55 7.66
N GLU A 35 4.03 17.08 8.06
CA GLU A 35 3.90 18.48 8.50
C GLU A 35 4.45 18.73 9.91
N THR A 36 4.25 17.81 10.84
CA THR A 36 4.62 18.02 12.25
C THR A 36 6.06 17.66 12.57
N LYS A 37 6.64 16.68 11.86
CA LYS A 37 7.97 16.15 12.17
C LYS A 37 9.04 16.62 11.18
N CYS A 38 8.73 17.43 10.16
CA CYS A 38 9.69 17.88 9.14
C CYS A 38 10.94 18.57 9.69
N LYS A 39 10.82 19.28 10.82
CA LYS A 39 11.94 19.98 11.48
C LYS A 39 12.72 19.10 12.47
N HIS A 40 12.28 17.87 12.70
CA HIS A 40 12.94 16.97 13.64
C HIS A 40 14.24 16.44 13.02
N PRO A 41 15.37 16.37 13.76
CA PRO A 41 16.64 15.86 13.24
C PRO A 41 16.50 14.47 12.59
N ASN A 42 15.77 13.57 13.25
CA ASN A 42 15.49 12.21 12.75
C ASN A 42 14.20 12.12 11.91
N PHE A 43 13.79 13.19 11.22
CA PHE A 43 12.57 13.18 10.40
C PHE A 43 12.57 12.04 9.38
N LYS A 44 13.70 11.82 8.71
CA LYS A 44 13.82 10.81 7.65
C LYS A 44 13.48 9.41 8.15
N GLU A 45 14.04 9.04 9.30
CA GLU A 45 13.82 7.75 9.95
C GLU A 45 12.37 7.60 10.42
N LYS A 46 11.83 8.62 11.10
CA LYS A 46 10.43 8.61 11.58
C LYS A 46 9.43 8.53 10.43
N MET A 47 9.70 9.20 9.31
CA MET A 47 8.85 9.16 8.13
C MET A 47 8.92 7.80 7.42
N ALA A 48 10.11 7.20 7.30
CA ALA A 48 10.26 5.84 6.77
C ALA A 48 9.50 4.81 7.63
N GLN A 49 9.63 4.89 8.96
CA GLN A 49 8.88 4.03 9.89
C GLN A 49 7.36 4.21 9.72
N ALA A 50 6.88 5.44 9.51
CA ALA A 50 5.47 5.69 9.28
C ALA A 50 4.95 5.11 7.95
N TYR A 51 5.75 5.19 6.88
CA TYR A 51 5.43 4.53 5.62
C TYR A 51 5.41 3.02 5.76
N ASP A 52 6.42 2.43 6.41
CA ASP A 52 6.49 0.98 6.65
C ASP A 52 5.28 0.51 7.47
N PHE A 53 4.90 1.24 8.52
CA PHE A 53 3.70 0.96 9.32
C PHE A 53 2.41 1.08 8.51
N THR A 54 2.28 2.13 7.70
CA THR A 54 1.10 2.32 6.85
C THR A 54 0.98 1.22 5.81
N LEU A 55 2.09 0.81 5.18
CA LEU A 55 2.10 -0.27 4.20
C LEU A 55 1.91 -1.65 4.83
N ASP A 56 2.22 -1.83 6.11
CA ASP A 56 1.89 -3.06 6.84
C ASP A 56 0.37 -3.23 7.01
N LYS A 57 -0.35 -2.11 7.21
CA LYS A 57 -1.81 -2.10 7.44
C LYS A 57 -2.65 -1.93 6.19
N MET A 58 -2.25 -1.03 5.30
CA MET A 58 -3.01 -0.62 4.11
C MET A 58 -2.34 -1.02 2.79
N GLY A 59 -1.19 -1.68 2.83
CA GLY A 59 -0.43 -2.00 1.61
C GLY A 59 -1.15 -2.94 0.64
N LEU A 60 -2.12 -3.73 1.13
CA LEU A 60 -2.91 -4.68 0.34
C LEU A 60 -4.20 -4.07 -0.22
N ASP A 61 -4.51 -2.82 0.13
CA ASP A 61 -5.68 -2.12 -0.39
C ASP A 61 -5.52 -1.86 -1.91
N LEU A 62 -6.61 -2.00 -2.65
CA LEU A 62 -6.62 -1.83 -4.11
C LEU A 62 -6.18 -0.42 -4.54
N ASN A 63 -6.45 0.59 -3.70
CA ASN A 63 -6.12 2.00 -3.90
C ASN A 63 -4.82 2.44 -3.18
N SER A 64 -4.02 1.49 -2.70
CA SER A 64 -2.77 1.76 -1.96
C SER A 64 -1.63 2.33 -2.81
N TYR A 65 -1.74 2.29 -4.15
CA TYR A 65 -0.70 2.72 -5.10
C TYR A 65 -0.02 4.05 -4.73
N SER A 66 -0.80 5.08 -4.42
CA SER A 66 -0.25 6.40 -4.07
C SER A 66 0.70 6.35 -2.87
N ILE A 67 0.44 5.49 -1.87
CA ILE A 67 1.29 5.38 -0.68
C ILE A 67 2.63 4.74 -1.05
N TRP A 68 2.61 3.71 -1.91
CA TRP A 68 3.83 3.11 -2.44
C TRP A 68 4.66 4.11 -3.24
N ALA A 69 4.02 4.84 -4.17
CA ALA A 69 4.67 5.83 -5.01
C ALA A 69 5.29 6.98 -4.19
N ASP A 70 4.58 7.48 -3.18
CA ASP A 70 5.07 8.52 -2.28
C ASP A 70 6.26 8.03 -1.44
N TYR A 71 6.23 6.80 -0.94
CA TYR A 71 7.34 6.25 -0.17
C TYR A 71 8.59 6.05 -1.03
N ILE A 72 8.43 5.51 -2.24
CA ILE A 72 9.53 5.35 -3.21
C ILE A 72 10.13 6.72 -3.55
N THR A 73 9.29 7.73 -3.80
CA THR A 73 9.72 9.11 -4.07
C THR A 73 10.48 9.70 -2.89
N PHE A 74 10.00 9.47 -1.67
CA PHE A 74 10.66 9.89 -0.44
C PHE A 74 12.04 9.24 -0.27
N LEU A 75 12.18 7.94 -0.49
CA LEU A 75 13.47 7.25 -0.41
C LEU A 75 14.45 7.76 -1.47
N ARG A 76 13.98 7.97 -2.71
CA ARG A 76 14.81 8.45 -3.82
C ARG A 76 15.27 9.90 -3.65
N SER A 77 14.41 10.77 -3.13
CA SER A 77 14.73 12.18 -2.86
C SER A 77 15.61 12.39 -1.63
N THR A 78 15.79 11.36 -0.81
CA THR A 78 16.66 11.44 0.37
C THR A 78 18.11 11.61 -0.07
N GLN A 79 18.68 12.78 0.26
CA GLN A 79 20.11 13.07 0.09
C GLN A 79 20.91 12.28 1.13
N VAL A 80 21.92 11.55 0.66
CA VAL A 80 22.87 10.79 1.48
C VAL A 80 24.29 11.09 0.99
N GLN A 81 25.29 10.92 1.86
CA GLN A 81 26.70 11.21 1.53
C GLN A 81 27.53 9.95 1.68
N GLY A 82 28.38 9.69 0.69
CA GLY A 82 29.27 8.53 0.66
C GLY A 82 28.65 7.30 -0.02
N SER A 83 29.52 6.49 -0.62
CA SER A 83 29.14 5.30 -1.40
C SER A 83 28.35 4.26 -0.60
N TYR A 84 28.68 4.07 0.67
CA TYR A 84 27.96 3.16 1.55
C TYR A 84 26.49 3.59 1.77
N ALA A 85 26.26 4.87 2.02
CA ALA A 85 24.92 5.40 2.27
C ALA A 85 24.05 5.37 1.00
N GLU A 86 24.63 5.65 -0.18
CA GLU A 86 23.96 5.46 -1.47
C GLU A 86 23.59 4.00 -1.71
N SER A 87 24.47 3.06 -1.38
CA SER A 87 24.18 1.62 -1.49
C SER A 87 23.03 1.18 -0.57
N GLN A 88 22.95 1.71 0.65
CA GLN A 88 21.82 1.48 1.55
C GLN A 88 20.51 2.04 1.00
N LYS A 89 20.54 3.26 0.46
CA LYS A 89 19.38 3.89 -0.19
C LYS A 89 18.88 3.06 -1.38
N ILE A 90 19.79 2.57 -2.22
CA ILE A 90 19.46 1.67 -3.34
C ILE A 90 18.76 0.41 -2.83
N THR A 91 19.33 -0.22 -1.80
CA THR A 91 18.81 -1.46 -1.19
C THR A 91 17.42 -1.25 -0.59
N ALA A 92 17.23 -0.16 0.17
CA ALA A 92 15.94 0.18 0.77
C ALA A 92 14.86 0.46 -0.28
N THR A 93 15.20 1.23 -1.32
CA THR A 93 14.27 1.55 -2.41
C THR A 93 13.90 0.29 -3.19
N ARG A 94 14.87 -0.58 -3.50
CA ARG A 94 14.64 -1.87 -4.17
C ARG A 94 13.71 -2.77 -3.36
N ARG A 95 13.90 -2.85 -2.04
CA ARG A 95 13.04 -3.62 -1.14
C ARG A 95 11.58 -3.17 -1.24
N VAL A 96 11.33 -1.85 -1.28
CA VAL A 96 9.96 -1.31 -1.40
C VAL A 96 9.36 -1.62 -2.77
N TYR A 97 10.12 -1.42 -3.86
CA TYR A 97 9.66 -1.80 -5.20
C TYR A 97 9.31 -3.29 -5.29
N GLN A 98 10.20 -4.17 -4.84
CA GLN A 98 10.00 -5.63 -4.91
C GLN A 98 8.78 -6.09 -4.12
N ARG A 99 8.47 -5.43 -3.00
CA ARG A 99 7.23 -5.68 -2.25
C ARG A 99 5.99 -5.15 -2.98
N ALA A 100 6.10 -3.99 -3.62
CA ALA A 100 4.98 -3.37 -4.34
C ALA A 100 4.59 -4.15 -5.60
N ILE A 101 5.54 -4.61 -6.42
CA ILE A 101 5.29 -5.30 -7.70
C ILE A 101 4.59 -6.66 -7.58
N VAL A 102 4.57 -7.24 -6.37
CA VAL A 102 3.87 -8.49 -6.06
C VAL A 102 2.54 -8.26 -5.34
N THR A 103 2.18 -7.00 -5.06
CA THR A 103 0.97 -6.64 -4.32
C THR A 103 -0.13 -6.17 -5.30
N PRO A 104 -1.28 -6.87 -5.39
CA PRO A 104 -2.37 -6.46 -6.28
C PRO A 104 -2.95 -5.08 -5.95
N MET A 105 -2.84 -4.12 -6.88
CA MET A 105 -3.31 -2.73 -6.73
C MET A 105 -3.52 -2.07 -8.11
N LEU A 106 -4.37 -1.03 -8.22
CA LEU A 106 -4.69 -0.42 -9.52
C LEU A 106 -3.46 0.11 -10.29
N GLY A 107 -2.43 0.59 -9.59
CA GLY A 107 -1.21 1.13 -10.20
C GLY A 107 -0.08 0.13 -10.43
N ILE A 108 -0.37 -1.18 -10.42
CA ILE A 108 0.66 -2.24 -10.48
C ILE A 108 1.53 -2.19 -11.73
N GLU A 109 0.96 -1.86 -12.89
CA GLU A 109 1.72 -1.73 -14.15
C GLU A 109 2.64 -0.49 -14.13
N THR A 110 2.17 0.59 -13.50
CA THR A 110 2.97 1.81 -13.34
C THR A 110 4.17 1.56 -12.45
N ILE A 111 3.98 0.92 -11.28
CA ILE A 111 5.09 0.57 -10.38
C ILE A 111 6.09 -0.35 -11.08
N TRP A 112 5.62 -1.34 -11.85
CA TRP A 112 6.50 -2.25 -12.56
C TRP A 112 7.39 -1.53 -13.58
N ARG A 113 6.78 -0.66 -14.41
CA ARG A 113 7.53 0.17 -15.36
C ARG A 113 8.58 1.02 -14.64
N ASP A 114 8.20 1.68 -13.56
CA ASP A 114 9.08 2.57 -12.80
C ASP A 114 10.22 1.77 -12.12
N TYR A 115 9.96 0.55 -11.66
CA TYR A 115 10.99 -0.37 -11.15
C TYR A 115 12.01 -0.76 -12.23
N CYS A 116 11.54 -1.15 -13.41
CA CYS A 116 12.42 -1.49 -14.53
C CYS A 116 13.30 -0.30 -14.94
N MET A 117 12.73 0.92 -15.00
CA MET A 117 13.50 2.14 -15.25
C MET A 117 14.52 2.43 -14.15
N TYR A 118 14.13 2.23 -12.89
CA TYR A 118 15.00 2.44 -11.74
C TYR A 118 16.20 1.49 -11.73
N GLU A 119 15.99 0.18 -11.90
CA GLU A 119 17.09 -0.79 -11.93
C GLU A 119 18.05 -0.53 -13.10
N ASN A 120 17.51 -0.20 -14.28
CA ASN A 120 18.34 0.20 -15.43
C ASN A 120 19.15 1.46 -15.14
N SER A 121 18.60 2.44 -14.43
CA SER A 121 19.34 3.67 -14.08
C SER A 121 20.47 3.44 -13.07
N ILE A 122 20.38 2.38 -12.25
CA ILE A 122 21.43 2.03 -11.28
C ILE A 122 22.53 1.24 -11.96
N ASN A 123 22.19 0.15 -12.63
CA ASN A 123 23.15 -0.69 -13.33
C ASN A 123 22.45 -1.54 -14.41
N PRO A 124 22.55 -1.16 -15.69
CA PRO A 124 21.93 -1.87 -16.81
C PRO A 124 22.32 -3.35 -16.91
N HIS A 125 23.55 -3.71 -16.50
CA HIS A 125 24.07 -5.08 -16.65
C HIS A 125 23.34 -6.08 -15.74
N ILE A 126 22.97 -5.65 -14.53
CA ILE A 126 22.27 -6.50 -13.55
C ILE A 126 20.75 -6.24 -13.53
N ALA A 127 20.29 -5.12 -14.10
CA ALA A 127 18.88 -4.77 -14.16
C ALA A 127 18.03 -5.87 -14.80
N LYS A 128 18.51 -6.43 -15.93
CA LYS A 128 17.82 -7.52 -16.63
C LYS A 128 17.55 -8.72 -15.71
N LYS A 129 18.58 -9.17 -14.97
CA LYS A 129 18.46 -10.27 -14.01
C LYS A 129 17.39 -9.99 -12.95
N PHE A 130 17.44 -8.81 -12.30
CA PHE A 130 16.45 -8.44 -11.28
C PHE A 130 15.02 -8.33 -11.81
N THR A 131 14.84 -7.87 -13.05
CA THR A 131 13.51 -7.80 -13.68
C THR A 131 13.00 -9.18 -14.09
N GLU A 132 13.84 -10.05 -14.64
CA GLU A 132 13.43 -11.40 -15.05
C GLU A 132 13.04 -12.28 -13.86
N GLU A 133 13.81 -12.22 -12.76
CA GLU A 133 13.52 -12.94 -11.51
C GLU A 133 12.15 -12.58 -10.92
N ARG A 134 11.68 -11.34 -11.13
CA ARG A 134 10.42 -10.83 -10.55
C ARG A 134 9.25 -10.77 -11.54
N ASN A 135 9.50 -10.98 -12.82
CA ASN A 135 8.48 -10.84 -13.87
C ASN A 135 7.30 -11.81 -13.67
N ARG A 136 7.58 -13.07 -13.28
CA ARG A 136 6.54 -14.08 -13.04
C ARG A 136 5.58 -13.64 -11.92
N ASP A 137 6.12 -13.17 -10.81
CA ASP A 137 5.32 -12.71 -9.66
C ASP A 137 4.51 -11.47 -10.03
N HIS A 138 5.12 -10.53 -10.74
CA HIS A 138 4.45 -9.34 -11.25
C HIS A 138 3.26 -9.69 -12.16
N VAL A 139 3.44 -10.59 -13.12
CA VAL A 139 2.36 -11.02 -14.02
C VAL A 139 1.21 -11.66 -13.25
N ASN A 140 1.50 -12.45 -12.21
CA ASN A 140 0.48 -13.00 -11.33
C ASN A 140 -0.26 -11.91 -10.55
N ALA A 141 0.47 -10.98 -9.92
CA ALA A 141 -0.11 -9.85 -9.18
C ALA A 141 -1.00 -8.97 -10.07
N ARG A 142 -0.59 -8.73 -11.32
CA ARG A 142 -1.38 -8.02 -12.33
C ARG A 142 -2.67 -8.76 -12.68
N ARG A 143 -2.61 -10.07 -12.90
CA ARG A 143 -3.82 -10.90 -13.15
C ARG A 143 -4.80 -10.77 -11.98
N VAL A 144 -4.31 -10.96 -10.75
CA VAL A 144 -5.12 -10.86 -9.54
C VAL A 144 -5.68 -9.45 -9.34
N THR A 145 -4.94 -8.40 -9.73
CA THR A 145 -5.44 -7.02 -9.69
C THR A 145 -6.70 -6.86 -10.54
N LYS A 146 -6.71 -7.39 -11.77
CA LYS A 146 -7.88 -7.31 -12.66
C LYS A 146 -9.08 -8.07 -12.10
N GLU A 147 -8.84 -9.24 -11.51
CA GLU A 147 -9.88 -10.00 -10.81
C GLU A 147 -10.42 -9.24 -9.59
N TYR A 148 -9.52 -8.61 -8.83
CA TYR A 148 -9.86 -7.82 -7.65
C TYR A 148 -10.70 -6.59 -7.99
N GLU A 149 -10.37 -5.90 -9.08
CA GLU A 149 -11.17 -4.80 -9.59
C GLU A 149 -12.56 -5.27 -10.03
N SER A 150 -12.64 -6.39 -10.75
CA SER A 150 -13.91 -6.96 -11.21
C SER A 150 -14.81 -7.40 -10.05
N ILE A 151 -14.26 -8.09 -9.05
CA ILE A 151 -15.03 -8.60 -7.91
C ILE A 151 -15.51 -7.49 -6.98
N THR A 152 -14.75 -6.39 -6.88
CA THR A 152 -15.11 -5.24 -6.04
C THR A 152 -15.90 -4.16 -6.79
N LYS A 153 -16.19 -4.38 -8.07
CA LYS A 153 -16.98 -3.45 -8.87
C LYS A 153 -18.40 -3.34 -8.31
N GLY A 154 -18.80 -2.13 -7.96
CA GLY A 154 -20.13 -1.84 -7.40
C GLY A 154 -20.27 -2.05 -5.89
N LEU A 155 -19.20 -2.46 -5.18
CA LEU A 155 -19.18 -2.47 -3.71
C LEU A 155 -19.10 -1.04 -3.16
N ALA A 156 -20.03 -0.70 -2.28
CA ALA A 156 -20.06 0.56 -1.57
C ALA A 156 -19.15 0.49 -0.32
N ARG A 157 -17.86 0.78 -0.49
CA ARG A 157 -16.85 0.71 0.58
C ARG A 157 -16.87 1.88 1.57
N ASN A 158 -17.61 2.93 1.26
CA ASN A 158 -17.68 4.16 2.06
C ASN A 158 -19.03 4.35 2.77
N MET A 159 -19.90 3.35 2.76
CA MET A 159 -21.20 3.44 3.44
C MET A 159 -21.02 3.29 4.95
N PRO A 160 -21.68 4.12 5.77
CA PRO A 160 -21.68 3.95 7.22
C PRO A 160 -22.37 2.62 7.58
N SER A 161 -21.86 1.94 8.61
CA SER A 161 -22.56 0.78 9.17
C SER A 161 -23.88 1.22 9.77
N VAL A 162 -24.97 0.88 9.10
CA VAL A 162 -26.35 1.10 9.54
C VAL A 162 -27.03 -0.25 9.79
N PRO A 163 -28.01 -0.33 10.72
CA PRO A 163 -28.80 -1.53 10.90
C PRO A 163 -29.50 -1.93 9.59
N PRO A 164 -29.65 -3.23 9.29
CA PRO A 164 -30.28 -3.67 8.05
C PRO A 164 -31.71 -3.13 7.94
N GLN A 165 -31.98 -2.38 6.88
CA GLN A 165 -33.33 -1.94 6.49
C GLN A 165 -33.96 -2.89 5.45
N VAL A 166 -33.19 -3.86 4.98
CA VAL A 166 -33.58 -4.91 4.00
C VAL A 166 -34.04 -4.30 2.69
N THR A 167 -33.44 -3.17 2.30
CA THR A 167 -33.73 -2.58 1.00
C THR A 167 -33.15 -3.46 -0.13
N PRO A 168 -33.73 -3.45 -1.34
CA PRO A 168 -33.17 -4.19 -2.49
C PRO A 168 -31.69 -3.85 -2.77
N TYR A 169 -31.29 -2.61 -2.48
CA TYR A 169 -29.91 -2.16 -2.59
C TYR A 169 -29.00 -2.82 -1.54
N GLU A 170 -29.42 -2.86 -0.27
CA GLU A 170 -28.66 -3.51 0.81
C GLU A 170 -28.47 -5.00 0.55
N VAL A 171 -29.53 -5.70 0.12
CA VAL A 171 -29.46 -7.13 -0.23
C VAL A 171 -28.41 -7.36 -1.32
N LYS A 172 -28.43 -6.55 -2.39
CA LYS A 172 -27.44 -6.60 -3.45
C LYS A 172 -26.02 -6.32 -2.95
N GLN A 173 -25.84 -5.35 -2.04
CA GLN A 173 -24.52 -5.08 -1.44
C GLN A 173 -24.02 -6.28 -0.62
N VAL A 174 -24.89 -6.90 0.19
CA VAL A 174 -24.53 -8.09 0.98
C VAL A 174 -24.10 -9.25 0.08
N GLU A 175 -24.78 -9.48 -1.04
CA GLU A 175 -24.40 -10.50 -2.02
C GLU A 175 -23.01 -10.23 -2.62
N LEU A 176 -22.74 -8.98 -3.01
CA LEU A 176 -21.43 -8.59 -3.53
C LEU A 176 -20.32 -8.80 -2.47
N TRP A 177 -20.58 -8.45 -1.21
CA TRP A 177 -19.64 -8.67 -0.10
C TRP A 177 -19.38 -10.16 0.14
N LYS A 178 -20.42 -11.00 0.14
CA LYS A 178 -20.27 -12.47 0.24
C LYS A 178 -19.42 -13.03 -0.91
N LYS A 179 -19.67 -12.54 -2.14
CA LYS A 179 -18.91 -12.95 -3.33
C LYS A 179 -17.43 -12.56 -3.20
N TYR A 180 -17.15 -11.36 -2.70
CA TYR A 180 -15.79 -10.88 -2.48
C TYR A 180 -15.06 -11.70 -1.39
N ILE A 181 -15.70 -11.96 -0.25
CA ILE A 181 -15.15 -12.79 0.83
C ILE A 181 -14.83 -14.20 0.32
N GLN A 182 -15.74 -14.80 -0.47
CA GLN A 182 -15.51 -16.13 -1.04
C GLN A 182 -14.34 -16.13 -2.03
N TRP A 183 -14.20 -15.07 -2.84
CA TRP A 183 -13.08 -14.94 -3.75
C TRP A 183 -11.73 -14.85 -3.01
N GLU A 184 -11.62 -14.06 -1.94
CA GLU A 184 -10.39 -14.02 -1.12
C GLU A 184 -10.09 -15.37 -0.45
N LYS A 185 -11.12 -16.09 0.04
CA LYS A 185 -10.96 -17.43 0.61
C LYS A 185 -10.37 -18.44 -0.37
N ASN A 186 -10.58 -18.26 -1.67
CA ASN A 186 -10.05 -19.13 -2.70
C ASN A 186 -8.55 -18.85 -3.01
N ASN A 187 -7.90 -17.95 -2.27
CA ASN A 187 -6.49 -17.59 -2.42
C ASN A 187 -6.11 -17.28 -3.89
N PRO A 188 -6.62 -16.17 -4.46
CA PRO A 188 -6.42 -15.85 -5.89
C PRO A 188 -4.95 -15.63 -6.25
N LEU A 189 -4.13 -15.21 -5.27
CA LEU A 189 -2.68 -15.08 -5.40
C LEU A 189 -1.95 -16.43 -5.47
N LYS A 190 -2.57 -17.52 -5.04
CA LYS A 190 -1.96 -18.85 -4.88
C LYS A 190 -0.65 -18.77 -4.09
N THR A 191 -0.64 -17.92 -3.07
CA THR A 191 0.51 -17.78 -2.18
C THR A 191 0.42 -18.82 -1.07
N GLU A 192 1.56 -19.36 -0.66
CA GLU A 192 1.65 -20.25 0.50
C GLU A 192 1.97 -19.47 1.78
N ASP A 193 2.22 -18.15 1.69
CA ASP A 193 2.55 -17.32 2.85
C ASP A 193 1.33 -17.11 3.77
N PRO A 194 1.33 -17.71 4.98
CA PRO A 194 0.20 -17.60 5.89
C PRO A 194 -0.04 -16.17 6.36
N ILE A 195 1.01 -15.34 6.41
CA ILE A 195 0.93 -13.94 6.82
C ILE A 195 0.17 -13.14 5.77
N THR A 196 0.52 -13.30 4.49
CA THR A 196 -0.18 -12.63 3.39
C THR A 196 -1.63 -13.07 3.30
N ILE A 197 -1.93 -14.38 3.46
CA ILE A 197 -3.31 -14.89 3.47
C ILE A 197 -4.12 -14.26 4.61
N THR A 198 -3.57 -14.27 5.83
CA THR A 198 -4.24 -13.72 7.02
C THR A 198 -4.48 -12.22 6.89
N LYS A 199 -3.48 -11.46 6.43
CA LYS A 199 -3.60 -10.00 6.27
C LYS A 199 -4.65 -9.62 5.22
N ARG A 200 -4.73 -10.35 4.10
CA ARG A 200 -5.78 -10.11 3.09
C ARG A 200 -7.17 -10.35 3.65
N GLY A 201 -7.36 -11.44 4.40
CA GLY A 201 -8.64 -11.72 5.07
C GLY A 201 -9.01 -10.71 6.16
N SER A 202 -8.03 -10.05 6.78
CA SER A 202 -8.22 -9.06 7.85
C SER A 202 -8.51 -7.64 7.33
N CYS A 203 -8.23 -7.37 6.06
CA CYS A 203 -8.50 -6.08 5.41
C CYS A 203 -9.92 -6.01 4.79
N LEU A 204 -10.71 -7.09 4.92
CA LEU A 204 -12.11 -7.21 4.53
C LEU A 204 -13.03 -6.52 5.56
#